data_AF-A0A7C7SR29-F1
#
_entry.id   AF-A0A7C7SR29-F1
#
_cell.length_a   1.000
_cell.length_b   1.000
_cell.length_c   1.000
_cell.angle_alpha   90.00
_cell.angle_beta   90.00
_cell.angle_gamma   90.00
#
_symmetry.space_group_name_H-M   'P 1'
#
loop_
_entity.id
_entity.type
_entity.pdbx_description
1 polymer ?
#
loop_
_entity_poly.entity_id
_entity_poly.type
_entity_poly.pdbx_seq_one_letter_code
_entity_poly.pdbx_strand_id
1 'polypeptide(L)'
;MEKTMKTILTSIFVFMLACAPVAAFAQSEISPEDAQRVDLAVEMQKIRPISAEIEGTIKAVSMRLPEDRREIFVMKMMNAFDQETLNQLAIKAMADTFTSAELEKMIDFYGSPEGKSIAEKMPVYMAILRPEIDKLVDKAMMDVRLGPGE
;
A
#
# COMPACT_ATOMS: atom_id res chain seq x y z
N MET A 1 -46.19 46.41 -40.26
CA MET A 1 -46.30 45.38 -39.20
C MET A 1 -45.40 44.16 -39.42
N GLU A 2 -45.03 43.81 -40.66
CA GLU A 2 -44.27 42.57 -40.91
C GLU A 2 -42.76 42.64 -40.58
N LYS A 3 -42.17 43.84 -40.58
CA LYS A 3 -40.72 44.02 -40.35
C LYS A 3 -40.34 43.93 -38.86
N THR A 4 -41.22 44.40 -37.97
CA THR A 4 -41.01 44.43 -36.51
C THR A 4 -41.12 43.06 -35.86
N MET A 5 -41.92 42.14 -36.44
CA MET A 5 -42.10 40.79 -35.93
C MET A 5 -40.90 39.88 -36.24
N LYS A 6 -40.23 40.07 -37.38
CA LYS A 6 -39.02 39.33 -37.76
C LYS A 6 -37.79 39.73 -36.91
N THR A 7 -37.64 41.01 -36.53
CA THR A 7 -36.50 41.46 -35.71
C THR A 7 -36.57 40.97 -34.26
N ILE A 8 -37.79 40.81 -33.73
CA ILE A 8 -38.01 40.27 -32.38
C ILE A 8 -37.85 38.74 -32.37
N LEU A 9 -38.30 38.05 -33.43
CA LEU A 9 -38.11 36.60 -33.56
C LEU A 9 -36.64 36.19 -33.77
N THR A 10 -35.82 37.06 -34.36
CA THR A 10 -34.38 36.79 -34.56
C THR A 10 -33.55 37.04 -33.28
N SER A 11 -34.05 37.85 -32.33
CA SER A 11 -33.33 38.13 -31.07
C SER A 11 -33.51 37.05 -29.99
N ILE A 12 -34.52 36.19 -30.09
CA ILE A 12 -34.74 35.11 -29.12
C ILE A 12 -33.91 33.86 -29.46
N PHE A 13 -33.48 33.71 -30.72
CA PHE A 13 -32.66 32.58 -31.15
C PHE A 13 -31.14 32.75 -30.86
N VAL A 14 -30.68 33.98 -30.59
CA VAL A 14 -29.25 34.27 -30.34
C VAL A 14 -28.88 34.21 -28.85
N PHE A 15 -29.86 34.27 -27.94
CA PHE A 15 -29.59 34.22 -26.50
C PHE A 15 -29.66 32.79 -25.89
N MET A 16 -30.16 31.81 -26.65
CA MET A 16 -30.30 30.41 -26.21
C MET A 16 -29.16 29.51 -26.71
N LEU A 17 -27.98 30.09 -26.97
CA LEU A 17 -26.78 29.38 -27.43
C LEU A 17 -25.51 29.71 -26.62
N ALA A 18 -25.66 30.32 -25.44
CA ALA A 18 -24.54 30.78 -24.61
C ALA A 18 -24.45 30.15 -23.21
N CYS A 19 -25.13 29.01 -23.00
CA CYS A 19 -24.95 28.19 -21.80
C CYS A 19 -25.06 26.72 -22.18
N ALA A 20 -24.12 26.24 -23.00
CA ALA A 20 -23.69 24.87 -22.83
C ALA A 20 -22.83 24.85 -21.57
N PRO A 21 -23.27 24.29 -20.43
CA PRO A 21 -22.31 23.89 -19.43
C PRO A 21 -21.43 22.88 -20.16
N VAL A 22 -20.16 23.25 -20.35
CA VAL A 22 -19.12 22.28 -20.60
C VAL A 22 -19.13 21.42 -19.34
N ALA A 23 -19.98 20.39 -19.34
CA ALA A 23 -19.74 19.20 -18.56
C ALA A 23 -18.47 18.60 -19.16
N ALA A 24 -17.35 19.24 -18.85
CA ALA A 24 -16.07 18.57 -18.80
C ALA A 24 -16.27 17.53 -17.72
N PHE A 25 -16.78 16.38 -18.15
CA PHE A 25 -16.56 15.15 -17.43
C PHE A 25 -15.06 15.15 -17.16
N ALA A 26 -14.72 15.30 -15.88
CA ALA A 26 -13.44 14.89 -15.34
C ALA A 26 -13.38 13.37 -15.55
N GLN A 27 -13.18 12.97 -16.79
CA GLN A 27 -12.74 11.65 -17.14
C GLN A 27 -11.29 11.68 -16.66
N SER A 28 -11.07 11.17 -15.45
CA SER A 28 -9.73 10.97 -14.93
C SER A 28 -9.07 9.94 -15.85
N GLU A 29 -8.53 10.41 -16.97
CA GLU A 29 -7.55 9.65 -17.72
C GLU A 29 -6.44 9.34 -16.72
N ILE A 30 -6.22 8.05 -16.48
CA ILE A 30 -5.10 7.58 -15.67
C ILE A 30 -3.87 8.22 -16.28
N SER A 31 -3.17 9.06 -15.52
CA SER A 31 -1.94 9.69 -16.01
C SER A 31 -0.98 8.57 -16.40
N PRO A 32 -0.15 8.72 -17.45
CA PRO A 32 0.93 7.77 -17.74
C PRO A 32 1.81 7.48 -16.52
N GLU A 33 1.99 8.47 -15.64
CA GLU A 33 2.69 8.32 -14.37
C GLU A 33 1.94 7.39 -13.40
N ASP A 34 0.61 7.51 -13.32
CA ASP A 34 -0.23 6.63 -12.48
C ASP A 34 -0.18 5.18 -12.98
N ALA A 35 -0.18 4.98 -14.31
CA ALA A 35 -0.04 3.66 -14.93
C ALA A 35 1.33 3.04 -14.62
N GLN A 36 2.42 3.82 -14.73
CA GLN A 36 3.77 3.35 -14.43
C GLN A 36 3.90 2.88 -12.97
N ARG A 37 3.29 3.59 -12.02
CA ARG A 37 3.34 3.20 -10.60
C ARG A 37 2.63 1.87 -10.35
N VAL A 38 1.52 1.61 -11.04
CA VAL A 38 0.82 0.32 -10.96
C VAL A 38 1.71 -0.81 -11.49
N ASP A 39 2.36 -0.61 -12.64
CA ASP A 39 3.25 -1.64 -13.21
C ASP A 39 4.45 -1.93 -12.29
N LEU A 40 5.07 -0.89 -11.72
CA LEU A 40 6.17 -1.06 -10.75
C LEU A 40 5.70 -1.71 -9.45
N ALA A 41 4.49 -1.40 -8.97
CA ALA A 41 3.90 -2.06 -7.82
C ALA A 41 3.63 -3.56 -8.06
N VAL A 42 3.21 -3.92 -9.29
CA VAL A 42 3.08 -5.32 -9.71
C VAL A 42 4.44 -6.03 -9.67
N GLU A 43 5.50 -5.41 -10.19
CA GLU A 43 6.86 -5.97 -10.11
C GLU A 43 7.32 -6.12 -8.65
N MET A 44 7.06 -5.14 -7.79
CA MET A 44 7.33 -5.25 -6.36
C MET A 44 6.59 -6.42 -5.71
N GLN A 45 5.33 -6.69 -6.07
CA GLN A 45 4.60 -7.86 -5.57
C GLN A 45 5.20 -9.20 -6.03
N LYS A 46 5.84 -9.26 -7.21
CA LYS A 46 6.57 -10.47 -7.64
C LYS A 46 7.83 -10.69 -6.80
N ILE A 47 8.53 -9.61 -6.43
CA ILE A 47 9.76 -9.67 -5.62
C ILE A 47 9.43 -9.95 -4.16
N ARG A 48 8.41 -9.29 -3.62
CA ARG A 48 7.95 -9.39 -2.24
C ARG A 48 6.43 -9.54 -2.18
N PRO A 49 5.90 -10.75 -2.36
CA PRO A 49 4.47 -11.00 -2.32
C PRO A 49 3.90 -10.69 -0.94
N ILE A 50 2.78 -9.98 -0.88
CA ILE A 50 2.08 -9.68 0.36
C ILE A 50 1.62 -10.96 1.08
N SER A 51 1.37 -12.03 0.33
CA SER A 51 1.02 -13.34 0.88
C SER A 51 2.10 -13.91 1.79
N ALA A 52 3.38 -13.68 1.49
CA ALA A 52 4.48 -14.14 2.33
C ALA A 52 4.53 -13.41 3.69
N GLU A 53 4.20 -12.11 3.70
CA GLU A 53 4.10 -11.30 4.94
C GLU A 53 2.93 -11.79 5.81
N ILE A 54 1.77 -12.04 5.20
CA ILE A 54 0.59 -12.56 5.90
C ILE A 54 0.86 -13.96 6.43
N GLU A 55 1.48 -14.84 5.64
CA GLU A 55 1.84 -16.18 6.08
C GLU A 55 2.80 -16.12 7.27
N GLY A 56 3.80 -15.24 7.25
CA GLY A 56 4.71 -15.00 8.37
C GLY A 56 3.96 -14.59 9.64
N THR A 57 2.98 -13.69 9.52
CA THR A 57 2.12 -13.26 10.63
C THR A 57 1.29 -14.42 11.18
N ILE A 58 0.66 -15.20 10.31
CA ILE A 58 -0.14 -16.38 10.70
C ILE A 58 0.75 -17.43 11.36
N LYS A 59 1.96 -17.67 10.85
CA LYS A 59 2.95 -18.56 11.45
C LYS A 59 3.31 -18.11 12.87
N ALA A 60 3.55 -16.81 13.09
CA ALA A 60 3.81 -16.27 14.42
C ALA A 60 2.63 -16.52 15.40
N VAL A 61 1.39 -16.38 14.93
CA VAL A 61 0.19 -16.70 15.72
C VAL A 61 0.10 -18.21 16.00
N SER A 62 0.42 -19.05 15.02
CA SER A 62 0.37 -20.51 15.13
C SER A 62 1.30 -21.06 16.21
N MET A 63 2.36 -20.33 16.59
CA MET A 63 3.29 -20.74 17.65
C MET A 63 2.62 -20.89 19.03
N ARG A 64 1.40 -20.33 19.20
CA ARG A 64 0.58 -20.48 20.40
C ARG A 64 -0.20 -21.80 20.45
N LEU A 65 -0.19 -22.57 19.35
CA LEU A 65 -0.87 -23.86 19.24
C LEU A 65 0.10 -25.02 19.47
N PRO A 66 -0.44 -26.21 19.83
CA PRO A 66 0.29 -27.48 19.76
C PRO A 66 0.93 -27.68 18.37
N GLU A 67 2.13 -28.25 18.34
CA GLU A 67 2.96 -28.38 17.12
C GLU A 67 2.23 -29.13 15.99
N ASP A 68 1.53 -30.21 16.33
CA ASP A 68 0.73 -31.05 15.43
C ASP A 68 -0.43 -30.30 14.76
N ARG A 69 -0.79 -29.10 15.26
CA ARG A 69 -1.90 -28.29 14.73
C ARG A 69 -1.45 -27.06 13.95
N ARG A 70 -0.16 -26.71 13.97
CA ARG A 70 0.31 -25.43 13.41
C ARG A 70 0.17 -25.37 11.91
N GLU A 71 0.65 -26.40 11.20
CA GLU A 71 0.64 -26.44 9.74
C GLU A 71 -0.78 -26.39 9.18
N ILE A 72 -1.69 -27.23 9.72
CA ILE A 72 -3.09 -27.23 9.30
C ILE A 72 -3.80 -25.90 9.63
N PHE A 73 -3.43 -25.24 10.72
CA PHE A 73 -3.93 -23.91 11.05
C PHE A 73 -3.46 -22.87 10.02
N VAL A 74 -2.16 -22.82 9.71
CA VAL A 74 -1.60 -21.89 8.72
C VAL A 74 -2.28 -22.07 7.37
N MET A 75 -2.40 -23.32 6.91
CA MET A 75 -3.06 -23.66 5.66
C MET A 75 -4.53 -23.19 5.62
N LYS A 76 -5.31 -23.49 6.66
CA LYS A 76 -6.72 -23.09 6.74
C LYS A 76 -6.89 -21.57 6.76
N MET A 77 -6.03 -20.87 7.50
CA MET A 77 -6.05 -19.41 7.55
C MET A 77 -5.69 -18.81 6.20
N MET A 78 -4.64 -19.29 5.54
CA MET A 78 -4.24 -18.81 4.21
C MET A 78 -5.34 -19.03 3.15
N ASN A 79 -6.04 -20.16 3.22
CA ASN A 79 -7.17 -20.47 2.33
C ASN A 79 -8.45 -19.67 2.62
N ALA A 80 -8.53 -19.00 3.78
CA ALA A 80 -9.68 -18.16 4.13
C ALA A 80 -9.61 -16.78 3.45
N PHE A 81 -8.45 -16.38 2.94
CA PHE A 81 -8.28 -15.11 2.22
C PHE A 81 -8.51 -15.30 0.73
N ASP A 82 -9.22 -14.34 0.13
CA ASP A 82 -9.20 -14.17 -1.32
C ASP A 82 -7.85 -13.56 -1.73
N GLN A 83 -6.98 -14.41 -2.27
CA GLN A 83 -5.62 -14.06 -2.65
C GLN A 83 -5.59 -13.02 -3.77
N GLU A 84 -6.56 -13.05 -4.69
CA GLU A 84 -6.61 -12.09 -5.80
C GLU A 84 -6.94 -10.69 -5.28
N THR A 85 -8.00 -10.59 -4.46
CA THR A 85 -8.38 -9.33 -3.82
C THR A 85 -7.25 -8.77 -2.97
N LEU A 86 -6.54 -9.62 -2.23
CA LEU A 86 -5.40 -9.20 -1.42
C LEU A 86 -4.26 -8.63 -2.28
N ASN A 87 -3.91 -9.30 -3.38
CA ASN A 87 -2.85 -8.84 -4.29
C ASN A 87 -3.21 -7.50 -4.91
N GLN A 88 -4.46 -7.35 -5.39
CA GLN A 88 -4.94 -6.09 -5.96
C GLN A 88 -4.89 -4.94 -4.95
N LEU A 89 -5.28 -5.20 -3.69
CA LEU A 89 -5.20 -4.21 -2.62
C LEU A 89 -3.75 -3.79 -2.35
N ALA A 90 -2.82 -4.75 -2.32
CA ALA A 90 -1.41 -4.48 -2.09
C ALA A 90 -0.78 -3.67 -3.24
N ILE A 91 -1.07 -4.03 -4.50
CA ILE A 91 -0.62 -3.29 -5.69
C ILE A 91 -1.13 -1.84 -5.63
N LYS A 92 -2.43 -1.67 -5.40
CA LYS A 92 -3.04 -0.35 -5.30
C LYS A 92 -2.41 0.48 -4.18
N ALA A 93 -2.27 -0.11 -2.99
CA ALA A 93 -1.68 0.58 -1.85
C ALA A 93 -0.23 1.01 -2.14
N MET A 94 0.57 0.18 -2.79
CA MET A 94 1.94 0.56 -3.21
C MET A 94 1.94 1.71 -4.22
N ALA A 95 1.12 1.60 -5.28
CA ALA A 95 1.05 2.60 -6.35
C ALA A 95 0.50 3.96 -5.88
N ASP A 96 -0.36 3.97 -4.85
CA ASP A 96 -0.90 5.18 -4.23
C ASP A 96 0.07 5.83 -3.23
N THR A 97 0.97 5.04 -2.63
CA THR A 97 1.82 5.50 -1.51
C THR A 97 3.18 5.99 -1.98
N PHE A 98 3.77 5.32 -2.96
CA PHE A 98 5.14 5.57 -3.40
C PHE A 98 5.16 6.16 -4.80
N THR A 99 6.12 7.03 -5.07
CA THR A 99 6.41 7.54 -6.42
C THR A 99 7.04 6.46 -7.30
N SER A 100 7.04 6.64 -8.63
CA SER A 100 7.72 5.71 -9.56
C SER A 100 9.21 5.55 -9.22
N ALA A 101 9.91 6.65 -8.90
CA ALA A 101 11.32 6.62 -8.57
C ALA A 101 11.62 5.83 -7.28
N GLU A 102 10.75 5.91 -6.27
CA GLU A 102 10.88 5.12 -5.04
C GLU A 102 10.63 3.64 -5.30
N LEU A 103 9.59 3.29 -6.07
CA LEU A 103 9.29 1.91 -6.45
C LEU A 103 10.44 1.30 -7.25
N GLU A 104 11.01 2.02 -8.21
CA GLU A 104 12.20 1.59 -8.96
C GLU A 104 13.37 1.29 -8.02
N LYS A 105 13.64 2.16 -7.03
CA LYS A 105 14.71 1.92 -6.05
C LYS A 105 14.43 0.74 -5.13
N MET A 106 13.16 0.53 -4.76
CA MET A 106 12.75 -0.64 -4.01
C MET A 106 12.95 -1.93 -4.82
N ILE A 107 12.62 -1.92 -6.11
CA ILE A 107 12.85 -3.04 -7.04
C ILE A 107 14.34 -3.32 -7.17
N ASP A 108 15.16 -2.30 -7.42
CA ASP A 108 16.62 -2.42 -7.51
C ASP A 108 17.19 -3.10 -6.26
N PHE A 109 16.80 -2.58 -5.08
CA PHE A 109 17.29 -3.09 -3.81
C PHE A 109 16.80 -4.51 -3.53
N TYR A 110 15.48 -4.70 -3.39
CA TYR A 110 14.91 -6.00 -3.00
C TYR A 110 15.02 -7.06 -4.09
N GLY A 111 15.23 -6.68 -5.35
CA GLY A 111 15.49 -7.60 -6.46
C GLY A 111 16.91 -8.16 -6.47
N SER A 112 17.89 -7.42 -5.93
CA SER A 112 19.30 -7.81 -5.91
C SER A 112 19.58 -9.01 -4.99
N PRO A 113 20.62 -9.83 -5.26
CA PRO A 113 21.04 -10.91 -4.37
C PRO A 113 21.34 -10.42 -2.94
N GLU A 114 22.04 -9.29 -2.83
CA GLU A 114 22.41 -8.69 -1.55
C GLU A 114 21.20 -8.15 -0.81
N GLY A 115 20.29 -7.45 -1.48
CA GLY A 115 19.09 -6.91 -0.87
C GLY A 115 18.12 -8.00 -0.38
N LYS A 116 18.01 -9.12 -1.11
CA LYS A 116 17.29 -10.31 -0.63
C LYS A 116 17.95 -10.87 0.63
N SER A 117 19.27 -11.05 0.62
CA SER A 117 19.99 -11.55 1.79
C SER A 117 19.88 -10.62 2.99
N ILE A 118 19.90 -9.31 2.78
CA ILE A 118 19.67 -8.30 3.84
C ILE A 118 18.25 -8.45 4.39
N ALA A 119 17.23 -8.50 3.52
CA ALA A 119 15.84 -8.63 3.94
C ALA A 119 15.59 -9.88 4.79
N GLU A 120 16.21 -11.01 4.45
CA GLU A 120 16.14 -12.26 5.22
C GLU A 120 16.85 -12.17 6.58
N LYS A 121 17.99 -11.46 6.65
CA LYS A 121 18.81 -11.37 7.86
C LYS A 121 18.34 -10.29 8.84
N MET A 122 17.62 -9.26 8.37
CA MET A 122 17.15 -8.17 9.24
C MET A 122 16.26 -8.65 10.41
N PRO A 123 15.28 -9.55 10.21
CA PRO A 123 14.53 -10.14 11.32
C PRO A 123 15.41 -10.91 12.30
N VAL A 124 16.42 -11.65 11.81
CA VAL A 124 17.36 -12.42 12.64
C VAL A 124 18.21 -11.47 13.50
N TYR A 125 18.75 -10.42 12.88
CA TYR A 125 19.49 -9.37 13.58
C TYR A 125 18.63 -8.74 14.70
N MET A 126 17.37 -8.40 14.40
CA MET A 126 16.46 -7.83 15.38
C MET A 126 16.09 -8.83 16.49
N ALA A 127 15.95 -10.12 16.19
CA ALA A 127 15.69 -11.16 17.19
C ALA A 127 16.87 -11.32 18.17
N ILE A 128 18.11 -11.12 17.72
CA ILE A 128 19.30 -11.11 18.58
C ILE A 128 19.35 -9.84 19.42
N LEU A 129 19.05 -8.68 18.82
CA LEU A 129 19.18 -7.38 19.48
C LEU A 129 18.06 -7.11 20.49
N ARG A 130 16.83 -7.59 20.23
CA ARG A 130 15.64 -7.22 21.01
C ARG A 130 15.74 -7.54 22.51
N PRO A 131 16.23 -8.72 22.95
CA PRO A 131 16.37 -9.01 24.39
C PRO A 131 17.31 -8.05 25.11
N GLU A 132 18.37 -7.56 24.43
CA GLU A 132 19.29 -6.58 25.02
C GLU A 132 18.66 -5.20 25.14
N ILE A 133 17.88 -4.78 24.13
CA ILE A 133 17.06 -3.56 24.21
C ILE A 133 16.09 -3.65 25.39
N ASP A 134 15.37 -4.76 25.52
CA ASP A 134 14.38 -4.94 26.58
C ASP A 134 15.04 -4.87 27.98
N LYS A 135 16.23 -5.49 28.18
CA LYS A 135 17.02 -5.36 29.43
C LYS A 135 17.41 -3.91 29.73
N LEU A 136 17.82 -3.14 28.72
CA LEU A 136 18.20 -1.74 28.90
C LEU A 136 16.99 -0.87 29.27
N VAL A 137 15.84 -1.13 28.65
CA VAL A 137 14.57 -0.46 28.99
C VAL A 137 14.14 -0.82 30.41
N ASP A 138 14.19 -2.10 30.80
CA ASP A 138 13.84 -2.54 32.15
C ASP A 138 14.73 -1.87 33.21
N LYS A 139 16.04 -1.80 32.95
CA LYS A 139 16.99 -1.08 33.82
C LYS A 139 16.63 0.39 33.95
N ALA A 140 16.40 1.09 32.83
CA ALA A 140 16.03 2.50 32.85
C ALA A 140 14.71 2.74 33.59
N MET A 141 13.72 1.85 33.44
CA MET A 141 12.45 1.92 34.16
C MET A 141 12.63 1.69 35.67
N MET A 142 13.55 0.81 36.08
CA MET A 142 13.92 0.64 37.49
C MET A 142 14.55 1.91 38.06
N ASP A 143 15.49 2.53 37.34
CA ASP A 143 16.17 3.75 37.76
C ASP A 143 15.16 4.92 37.92
N VAL A 144 14.19 5.06 37.01
CA VAL A 144 13.11 6.05 37.15
C VAL A 144 12.21 5.76 38.35
N ARG A 145 11.86 4.48 38.58
CA ARG A 145 10.94 4.08 39.67
C ARG A 145 11.58 4.22 41.06
N LEU A 146 12.89 4.05 41.17
CA LEU A 146 13.62 4.18 42.43
C LEU A 146 13.97 5.64 42.76
N GLY A 147 13.63 6.60 41.88
CA GLY A 147 14.17 7.96 41.93
C GLY A 147 15.66 7.97 41.60
N PRO A 148 16.29 9.14 41.34
CA PRO A 148 17.74 9.18 41.23
C PRO A 148 18.32 8.62 42.55
N GLY A 149 18.89 7.43 42.48
CA GLY A 149 19.76 6.93 43.53
C GLY A 149 20.96 7.86 43.56
N GLU A 150 21.07 8.66 44.63
CA GLU A 150 22.35 9.23 45.04
C GLU A 150 23.37 8.10 45.27
#